data_AF-A0A358J086-F1
#
_entry.id   AF-A0A358J086-F1
#
_cell.length_a   1.000
_cell.length_b   1.000
_cell.length_c   1.000
_cell.angle_alpha   90.00
_cell.angle_beta   90.00
_cell.angle_gamma   90.00
#
_symmetry.space_group_name_H-M   'P 1'
#
loop_
_entity.id
_entity.type
_entity.pdbx_description
1 polymer ?
#
loop_
_entity_poly.entity_id
_entity_poly.type
_entity_poly.pdbx_seq_one_letter_code
_entity_poly.pdbx_strand_id
1 'polypeptide(L)' 'MAKRKPVCLALQGGGAHGAFQWGVLDRLLEADVLDVRAVTAASAGAMNAAAL' A
#
# COMPACT_ATOMS: atom_id res chain seq x y z
N MET A 1 1.83 -20.98 -10.70
CA MET A 1 1.80 -19.56 -10.28
C MET A 1 2.92 -19.34 -9.27
N ALA A 2 3.65 -18.23 -9.37
CA ALA A 2 4.63 -17.89 -8.34
C ALA A 2 3.91 -17.62 -7.00
N LYS A 3 4.46 -18.08 -5.89
CA LYS A 3 3.88 -17.86 -4.56
C LYS A 3 3.90 -16.36 -4.23
N ARG A 4 2.77 -15.81 -3.78
CA ARG A 4 2.67 -14.42 -3.30
C ARG A 4 3.66 -14.19 -2.16
N LYS A 5 4.36 -13.05 -2.20
CA LYS A 5 5.39 -12.71 -1.21
C LYS A 5 4.73 -12.06 0.02
N PRO A 6 4.88 -12.62 1.23
CA PRO A 6 4.33 -12.01 2.42
C PRO A 6 5.09 -10.73 2.75
N VAL A 7 4.37 -9.63 2.95
CA VAL A 7 4.94 -8.31 3.27
C VAL A 7 4.09 -7.56 4.29
N CYS A 8 4.73 -6.68 5.06
CA CYS A 8 4.06 -5.65 5.85
C CYS A 8 4.29 -4.30 5.17
N LEU A 9 3.24 -3.51 4.98
CA LEU A 9 3.32 -2.21 4.32
C LEU A 9 3.44 -1.09 5.34
N ALA A 10 4.32 -0.13 5.08
CA ALA A 10 4.44 1.12 5.83
C ALA A 10 4.12 2.29 4.90
N LEU A 11 2.98 2.94 5.13
CA LEU A 11 2.50 4.04 4.30
C LEU A 11 2.86 5.38 4.93
N GLN A 12 3.85 6.04 4.34
CA GLN A 12 4.23 7.39 4.74
C GLN A 12 3.10 8.39 4.43
N GLY A 13 2.98 9.41 5.28
CA GLY A 13 2.12 10.57 5.03
C GLY A 13 2.71 11.61 4.07
N GLY A 14 1.91 12.64 3.80
CA GLY A 14 2.25 13.75 2.91
C GLY A 14 1.21 13.93 1.81
N GLY A 15 0.89 15.19 1.44
CA GLY A 15 -0.20 15.51 0.52
C GLY A 15 -0.02 14.89 -0.88
N ALA A 16 0.87 15.46 -1.70
CA ALA A 16 1.13 14.94 -3.05
C ALA A 16 1.70 13.50 -3.02
N HIS A 17 2.44 13.14 -1.98
CA HIS A 17 2.92 11.77 -1.78
C HIS A 17 1.77 10.77 -1.56
N GLY A 18 0.65 11.19 -0.97
CA GLY A 18 -0.54 10.34 -0.83
C GLY A 18 -1.14 9.96 -2.18
N ALA A 19 -1.21 10.89 -3.12
CA ALA A 19 -1.70 10.61 -4.48
C ALA A 19 -0.74 9.68 -5.26
N PHE A 20 0.58 9.92 -5.18
CA PHE A 20 1.57 9.02 -5.77
C PHE A 20 1.50 7.61 -5.15
N GLN A 21 1.43 7.54 -3.83
CA GLN A 21 1.30 6.28 -3.08
C GLN A 21 0.04 5.51 -3.49
N TRP A 22 -1.09 6.18 -3.76
CA TRP A 22 -2.31 5.52 -4.24
C TRP A 22 -2.08 4.81 -5.58
N GLY A 23 -1.45 5.48 -6.55
CA GLY A 23 -1.12 4.85 -7.85
C GLY A 23 -0.15 3.67 -7.71
N VAL A 24 0.79 3.71 -6.75
CA VAL A 24 1.66 2.58 -6.44
C VAL A 24 0.86 1.41 -5.85
N LEU A 25 -0.03 1.69 -4.89
CA LEU A 25 -0.88 0.68 -4.26
C LEU A 25 -1.78 -0.01 -5.28
N ASP A 26 -2.42 0.77 -6.16
CA ASP A 26 -3.26 0.27 -7.25
C ASP A 26 -2.49 -0.73 -8.12
N ARG A 27 -1.30 -0.35 -8.59
CA ARG A 27 -0.44 -1.22 -9.40
C ARG A 27 0.02 -2.48 -8.68
N LEU A 28 0.29 -2.39 -7.36
CA LEU A 28 0.72 -3.53 -6.55
C LEU A 28 -0.43 -4.52 -6.29
N LEU A 29 -1.65 -4.02 -6.09
CA LEU A 29 -2.86 -4.83 -5.94
C LEU A 29 -3.20 -5.56 -7.25
N GLU A 30 -3.16 -4.86 -8.38
CA GLU A 30 -3.38 -5.44 -9.71
C GLU A 30 -2.37 -6.55 -10.05
N ALA A 31 -1.12 -6.41 -9.58
CA ALA A 31 -0.08 -7.40 -9.85
C ALA A 31 -0.36 -8.77 -9.20
N ASP A 32 -1.14 -8.80 -8.12
CA ASP A 32 -1.40 -9.97 -7.27
C ASP A 32 -0.13 -10.77 -6.89
N VAL A 33 0.99 -10.07 -6.71
CA VAL A 33 2.30 -10.68 -6.35
C VAL A 33 2.62 -10.60 -4.85
N LEU A 34 1.88 -9.79 -4.10
CA LEU A 34 2.11 -9.52 -2.68
C LEU A 34 0.99 -10.07 -1.83
N ASP A 35 1.33 -10.62 -0.67
CA ASP A 35 0.41 -11.06 0.38
C ASP A 35 0.58 -10.11 1.58
N VAL A 36 -0.27 -9.08 1.65
CA VAL A 36 -0.17 -8.01 2.65
C VAL A 36 -0.68 -8.53 3.99
N ARG A 37 0.22 -8.61 4.97
CA ARG A 37 -0.09 -9.18 6.31
C ARG A 37 -0.43 -8.13 7.35
N ALA A 38 0.13 -6.94 7.22
CA ALA A 38 -0.12 -5.81 8.10
C ALA A 38 0.15 -4.50 7.36
N VAL A 39 -0.52 -3.43 7.81
CA VAL A 39 -0.28 -2.07 7.35
C VAL A 39 -0.07 -1.17 8.56
N THR A 40 0.98 -0.35 8.52
CA THR A 40 1.16 0.80 9.41
C THR A 40 1.18 2.07 8.57
N ALA A 41 0.65 3.17 9.10
CA ALA A 41 0.48 4.37 8.30
C ALA A 41 0.36 5.65 9.14
N ALA A 42 0.68 6.79 8.53
CA ALA A 42 0.58 8.10 9.18
C ALA A 42 -0.04 9.17 8.26
N SER A 43 -0.89 10.04 8.83
CA SER A 43 -1.50 11.19 8.13
C SER A 43 -2.16 10.79 6.79
N ALA A 44 -1.79 11.38 5.66
CA ALA A 44 -2.35 11.02 4.34
C ALA A 44 -2.18 9.53 3.99
N GLY A 45 -1.08 8.90 4.42
CA GLY A 45 -0.89 7.46 4.24
C GLY A 45 -1.88 6.64 5.07
N ALA A 46 -2.35 7.16 6.22
CA ALA A 46 -3.38 6.50 7.02
C ALA A 46 -4.75 6.53 6.32
N MET A 47 -5.06 7.57 5.55
CA MET A 47 -6.26 7.60 4.71
C MET A 47 -6.17 6.54 3.61
N ASN A 48 -5.02 6.43 2.94
CA ASN A 48 -4.79 5.39 1.93
C ASN A 48 -4.88 3.98 2.55
N ALA A 49 -4.29 3.76 3.73
CA ALA A 49 -4.38 2.49 4.46
C ALA A 49 -5.81 2.12 4.83
N ALA A 50 -6.64 3.11 5.22
CA ALA A 50 -8.02 2.88 5.60
C ALA A 50 -8.95 2.60 4.41
N ALA A 51 -8.55 3.00 3.20
CA ALA A 51 -9.28 2.74 1.96
C ALA A 51 -8.86 1.42 1.27
N LEU A 52 -7.75 0.82 1.71
CA LEU A 52 -7.20 -0.45 1.20
C LEU A 52 -7.94 -1.66 1.81
#